data_AF-A0A7F8RGW2-F1
#
_entry.id   AF-A0A7F8RGW2-F1
#
_cell.length_a   1.000
_cell.length_b   1.000
_cell.length_c   1.000
_cell.angle_alpha   90.00
_cell.angle_beta   90.00
_cell.angle_gamma   90.00
#
_symmetry.space_group_name_H-M   'P 1'
#
loop_
_entity.id
_entity.type
_entity.pdbx_description
1 polymer ?
#
loop_
_entity_poly.entity_id
_entity_poly.type
_entity_poly.pdbx_seq_one_letter_code
_entity_poly.pdbx_strand_id
1 'polypeptide(L)'
;MEWPETRHLSQRCCRVKSVYRQIVGVGRLPRAPRCRRHQGPALKKPYSPRIKVSKTSVDGDPHFVVDFPLSKLTVCFNIDGQPGDILRLVSDHTDSGVTVNGELIGAPAPPSGHKKQRTYFRTITILVNKPKRSYLEITPNRVIWDGGDRLVLPCNQSTAVGSRGLEVSVSANANVTVTVRSTIAFVILIHLYKKPAPYQRNHLGFYISNSEGLSGNCHGLLGQFLNKDASLTEEPTHPAFPKAGEQSETFLKVKGHQVPVVWKQRKIYNGEEQVDCWFARNSAAKLIDGEYKDYLATHPFDSETSFGLGLSRGL
;
A
#
# COMPACT_ATOMS: atom_id res chain seq x y z
N MET A 1 29.31 -10.63 -38.99
CA MET A 1 30.20 -10.09 -37.93
C MET A 1 29.76 -10.73 -36.62
N GLU A 2 30.34 -11.89 -36.31
CA GLU A 2 30.24 -12.56 -35.02
C GLU A 2 31.24 -11.95 -34.05
N TRP A 3 30.88 -11.87 -32.75
CA TRP A 3 31.71 -11.94 -31.52
C TRP A 3 30.72 -11.99 -30.31
N PRO A 4 31.09 -12.51 -29.12
CA PRO A 4 30.45 -13.68 -28.52
C PRO A 4 30.04 -13.54 -27.04
N GLU A 5 29.50 -14.66 -26.55
CA GLU A 5 29.26 -15.19 -25.20
C GLU A 5 29.56 -14.39 -23.91
N THR A 6 28.54 -14.46 -23.06
CA THR A 6 28.51 -14.66 -21.60
C THR A 6 29.76 -15.26 -20.93
N ARG A 7 30.23 -14.60 -19.85
CA ARG A 7 30.43 -15.12 -18.47
C ARG A 7 31.29 -14.13 -17.70
N HIS A 8 30.93 -13.84 -16.45
CA HIS A 8 31.77 -13.49 -15.28
C HIS A 8 31.06 -12.47 -14.38
N LEU A 9 30.62 -12.92 -13.20
CA LEU A 9 30.66 -12.19 -11.92
C LEU A 9 29.98 -13.04 -10.83
N SER A 10 30.60 -14.19 -10.54
CA SER A 10 30.52 -14.82 -9.24
C SER A 10 31.96 -14.93 -8.75
N GLN A 11 32.25 -14.28 -7.63
CA GLN A 11 33.44 -14.38 -6.76
C GLN A 11 33.96 -13.00 -6.35
N ARG A 12 33.34 -12.41 -5.32
CA ARG A 12 34.05 -11.59 -4.33
C ARG A 12 33.41 -11.81 -2.97
N CYS A 13 33.91 -12.83 -2.26
CA CYS A 13 33.83 -12.85 -0.81
C CYS A 13 35.05 -13.61 -0.27
N CYS A 14 35.66 -13.05 0.76
CA CYS A 14 36.70 -13.62 1.63
C CYS A 14 38.14 -13.67 1.08
N ARG A 15 38.94 -12.67 1.44
CA ARG A 15 40.38 -12.84 1.63
C ARG A 15 40.84 -12.05 2.86
N VAL A 16 41.00 -12.74 3.98
CA VAL A 16 41.74 -12.25 5.16
C VAL A 16 42.57 -13.41 5.71
N LYS A 17 43.84 -13.11 6.03
CA LYS A 17 44.87 -13.91 6.74
C LYS A 17 45.56 -14.99 5.91
N SER A 18 46.85 -15.29 6.09
CA SER A 18 48.00 -14.62 6.72
C SER A 18 49.22 -15.50 6.38
N VAL A 19 50.37 -14.87 6.23
CA VAL A 19 51.70 -15.42 5.96
C VAL A 19 52.23 -16.22 7.16
N TYR A 20 52.89 -17.39 6.96
CA TYR A 20 54.16 -17.76 7.63
C TYR A 20 54.84 -19.05 7.08
N ARG A 21 56.14 -18.88 6.79
CA ARG A 21 57.35 -19.77 6.73
C ARG A 21 57.35 -21.26 6.33
N GLN A 22 58.18 -21.45 5.30
CA GLN A 22 59.13 -22.48 4.85
C GLN A 22 59.92 -23.32 5.91
N ILE A 23 60.15 -24.63 5.63
CA ILE A 23 61.44 -25.37 5.45
C ILE A 23 61.33 -26.89 5.84
N VAL A 24 61.91 -27.74 4.95
CA VAL A 24 62.31 -29.19 4.97
C VAL A 24 61.29 -30.34 5.06
N GLY A 25 61.46 -31.31 4.15
CA GLY A 25 61.12 -32.73 4.38
C GLY A 25 60.57 -33.47 3.16
N VAL A 26 61.42 -34.22 2.44
CA VAL A 26 61.01 -35.16 1.40
C VAL A 26 60.21 -36.32 2.06
N GLY A 27 58.93 -36.41 1.76
CA GLY A 27 58.05 -37.47 2.25
C GLY A 27 56.84 -37.63 1.34
N ARG A 28 56.49 -38.88 0.99
CA ARG A 28 55.39 -39.24 0.07
C ARG A 28 54.08 -38.54 0.46
N LEU A 29 53.43 -37.88 -0.50
CA LEU A 29 52.07 -37.34 -0.38
C LEU A 29 51.09 -38.46 0.01
N PRO A 30 50.39 -38.38 1.15
CA PRO A 30 49.23 -39.21 1.40
C PRO A 30 48.05 -38.73 0.55
N ARG A 31 47.29 -39.67 -0.02
CA ARG A 31 46.07 -39.37 -0.78
C ARG A 31 45.10 -38.57 0.10
N ALA A 32 44.59 -37.45 -0.42
CA ALA A 32 43.58 -36.64 0.23
C ALA A 32 42.33 -37.49 0.58
N PRO A 33 41.73 -37.31 1.77
CA PRO A 33 40.47 -37.98 2.09
C PRO A 33 39.36 -37.44 1.18
N ARG A 34 38.51 -38.34 0.66
CA ARG A 34 37.30 -37.93 -0.08
C ARG A 34 36.42 -37.10 0.85
N CYS A 35 36.27 -35.81 0.55
CA CYS A 35 35.20 -34.99 1.12
C CYS A 35 33.85 -35.60 0.72
N ARG A 36 33.21 -36.34 1.63
CA ARG A 36 31.79 -36.63 1.55
C ARG A 36 31.05 -35.29 1.62
N ARG A 37 30.31 -34.96 0.56
CA ARG A 37 29.36 -33.85 0.59
C ARG A 37 28.26 -34.22 1.58
N HIS A 38 28.40 -33.80 2.83
CA HIS A 38 27.25 -33.70 3.73
C HIS A 38 26.39 -32.56 3.20
N GLN A 39 25.25 -32.92 2.59
CA GLN A 39 24.18 -31.97 2.35
C GLN A 39 23.68 -31.51 3.72
N GLY A 40 24.12 -30.33 4.15
CA GLY A 40 23.51 -29.66 5.30
C GLY A 40 22.02 -29.42 5.03
N PRO A 41 21.18 -29.39 6.07
CA PRO A 41 19.75 -29.20 5.90
C PRO A 41 19.50 -27.90 5.12
N ALA A 42 18.68 -28.00 4.08
CA ALA A 42 18.29 -26.89 3.24
C ALA A 42 17.85 -25.71 4.12
N LEU A 43 18.44 -24.53 3.89
CA LEU A 43 17.97 -23.28 4.48
C LEU A 43 16.46 -23.18 4.21
N LYS A 44 15.66 -23.32 5.27
CA LYS A 44 14.22 -23.10 5.20
C LYS A 44 14.03 -21.72 4.60
N LYS A 45 13.30 -21.64 3.48
CA LYS A 45 12.81 -20.36 2.94
C LYS A 45 12.23 -19.57 4.11
N PRO A 46 12.55 -18.28 4.29
CA PRO A 46 11.90 -17.50 5.31
C PRO A 46 10.41 -17.58 5.05
N TYR A 47 9.70 -18.19 6.00
CA TYR A 47 8.26 -18.15 6.07
C TYR A 47 7.90 -16.67 6.13
N SER A 48 7.42 -16.13 5.02
CA SER A 48 6.77 -14.83 5.00
C SER A 48 5.37 -15.10 5.52
N PRO A 49 5.05 -14.82 6.80
CA PRO A 49 3.67 -14.81 7.20
C PRO A 49 2.99 -13.82 6.24
N ARG A 50 1.97 -14.27 5.52
CA ARG A 50 1.08 -13.34 4.82
C ARG A 50 0.62 -12.37 5.89
N ILE A 51 1.15 -11.15 5.87
CA ILE A 51 0.71 -10.10 6.77
C ILE A 51 -0.80 -10.09 6.59
N LYS A 52 -1.55 -10.29 7.67
CA LYS A 52 -3.01 -10.27 7.63
C LYS A 52 -3.39 -8.80 7.47
N VAL A 53 -3.30 -8.29 6.24
CA VAL A 53 -3.61 -6.91 5.89
C VAL A 53 -5.11 -6.72 6.09
N SER A 54 -5.54 -5.64 6.75
CA SER A 54 -6.93 -5.22 6.67
C SER A 54 -7.26 -4.97 5.19
N LYS A 55 -8.46 -5.35 4.74
CA LYS A 55 -8.86 -5.12 3.34
C LYS A 55 -9.02 -3.63 3.02
N THR A 56 -8.88 -2.75 4.03
CA THR A 56 -8.99 -1.30 3.86
C THR A 56 -7.85 -0.78 3.02
N SER A 57 -8.18 -0.38 1.79
CA SER A 57 -7.20 -0.04 0.77
C SER A 57 -7.76 0.85 -0.32
N VAL A 58 -6.85 1.38 -1.13
CA VAL A 58 -7.17 1.98 -2.41
C VAL A 58 -6.17 1.51 -3.46
N ASP A 59 -6.67 1.06 -4.61
CA ASP A 59 -5.84 0.54 -5.69
C ASP A 59 -6.51 0.70 -7.06
N GLY A 60 -5.75 0.60 -8.15
CA GLY A 60 -6.26 0.80 -9.51
C GLY A 60 -6.78 2.22 -9.77
N ASP A 61 -7.95 2.34 -10.42
CA ASP A 61 -8.51 3.62 -10.90
C ASP A 61 -9.66 4.17 -10.04
N PRO A 62 -9.31 4.96 -9.02
CA PRO A 62 -8.97 4.39 -7.73
C PRO A 62 -10.20 3.74 -7.13
N HIS A 63 -10.08 2.45 -6.86
CA HIS A 63 -11.09 1.64 -6.20
C HIS A 63 -10.76 1.58 -4.72
N PHE A 64 -11.64 2.15 -3.91
CA PHE A 64 -11.54 2.14 -2.47
C PHE A 64 -12.29 0.93 -1.93
N VAL A 65 -11.67 0.27 -0.96
CA VAL A 65 -12.25 -0.83 -0.18
C VAL A 65 -12.06 -0.47 1.29
N VAL A 66 -13.10 -0.66 2.09
CA VAL A 66 -13.10 -0.40 3.52
C VAL A 66 -13.66 -1.62 4.21
N ASP A 67 -12.88 -2.16 5.14
CA ASP A 67 -13.28 -3.31 5.95
C ASP A 67 -13.84 -2.83 7.29
N PHE A 68 -14.97 -3.40 7.70
CA PHE A 68 -15.60 -3.19 9.01
C PHE A 68 -15.55 -4.53 9.77
N PRO A 69 -14.46 -4.82 10.51
CA PRO A 69 -14.26 -6.14 11.11
C PRO A 69 -15.33 -6.53 12.14
N LEU A 70 -15.89 -5.54 12.86
CA LEU A 70 -16.89 -5.77 13.91
C LEU A 70 -18.21 -6.29 13.34
N SER A 71 -18.70 -5.68 12.26
CA SER A 71 -19.91 -6.08 11.54
C SER A 71 -19.66 -7.14 10.46
N LYS A 72 -18.40 -7.50 10.20
CA LYS A 72 -17.99 -8.40 9.11
C LYS A 72 -18.50 -7.94 7.74
N LEU A 73 -18.56 -6.62 7.55
CA LEU A 73 -18.98 -5.99 6.30
C LEU A 73 -17.77 -5.40 5.60
N THR A 74 -17.76 -5.48 4.27
CA THR A 74 -16.81 -4.76 3.45
C THR A 74 -17.59 -3.86 2.50
N VAL A 75 -17.18 -2.60 2.44
CA VAL A 75 -17.76 -1.58 1.55
C VAL A 75 -16.74 -1.21 0.50
N CYS A 76 -17.20 -0.96 -0.72
CA CYS A 76 -16.33 -0.48 -1.79
C CYS A 76 -16.98 0.69 -2.50
N PHE A 77 -16.15 1.62 -2.98
CA PHE A 77 -16.59 2.77 -3.74
C PHE A 77 -15.47 3.22 -4.67
N ASN A 78 -15.79 4.12 -5.58
CA ASN A 78 -14.79 4.76 -6.43
C ASN A 78 -14.76 6.23 -6.08
N ILE A 79 -13.65 6.91 -6.36
CA ILE A 79 -13.60 8.37 -6.42
C ILE A 79 -12.95 8.73 -7.75
N ASP A 80 -13.60 9.59 -8.52
CA ASP A 80 -13.10 10.02 -9.82
C ASP A 80 -12.33 11.33 -9.64
N GLY A 81 -11.02 11.22 -9.43
CA GLY A 81 -10.13 12.37 -9.34
C GLY A 81 -9.55 12.79 -10.69
N GLN A 82 -8.86 13.93 -10.70
CA GLN A 82 -8.14 14.44 -11.86
C GLN A 82 -6.63 14.17 -11.74
N PRO A 83 -5.90 14.07 -12.88
CA PRO A 83 -4.44 14.04 -12.85
C PRO A 83 -3.87 15.26 -12.12
N GLY A 84 -2.96 15.03 -11.17
CA GLY A 84 -2.36 16.08 -10.34
C GLY A 84 -3.09 16.33 -9.03
N ASP A 85 -4.32 15.83 -8.86
CA ASP A 85 -5.01 15.92 -7.57
C ASP A 85 -4.25 15.11 -6.51
N ILE A 86 -4.16 15.67 -5.30
CA ILE A 86 -3.54 15.05 -4.15
C ILE A 86 -4.64 14.72 -3.15
N LEU A 87 -4.90 13.44 -2.96
CA LEU A 87 -5.98 12.95 -2.11
C LEU A 87 -5.48 12.61 -0.71
N ARG A 88 -6.18 13.11 0.31
CA ARG A 88 -5.92 12.77 1.72
C ARG A 88 -6.54 11.41 2.07
N LEU A 89 -5.70 10.38 2.16
CA LEU A 89 -6.11 9.01 2.42
C LEU A 89 -6.31 8.75 3.92
N VAL A 90 -5.36 9.21 4.73
CA VAL A 90 -5.35 9.10 6.20
C VAL A 90 -4.91 10.44 6.79
N SER A 91 -5.61 10.91 7.81
CA SER A 91 -5.27 12.12 8.54
C SER A 91 -5.48 11.93 10.03
N ASP A 92 -4.39 11.86 10.76
CA ASP A 92 -4.37 11.65 12.21
C ASP A 92 -3.16 12.37 12.83
N HIS A 93 -2.81 13.54 12.28
CA HIS A 93 -1.58 14.25 12.60
C HIS A 93 -1.58 14.87 14.00
N THR A 94 -2.73 15.26 14.52
CA THR A 94 -2.90 15.79 15.89
C THR A 94 -2.65 14.71 16.93
N ASP A 95 -3.20 13.51 16.71
CA ASP A 95 -3.21 12.44 17.70
C ASP A 95 -2.03 11.48 17.52
N SER A 96 -2.01 10.66 16.46
CA SER A 96 -0.88 9.75 16.21
C SER A 96 0.35 10.43 15.58
N GLY A 97 0.16 11.58 14.94
CA GLY A 97 1.21 12.24 14.16
C GLY A 97 1.29 11.77 12.71
N VAL A 98 0.33 10.99 12.22
CA VAL A 98 0.39 10.37 10.88
C VAL A 98 -0.55 11.05 9.89
N THR A 99 -0.03 11.38 8.71
CA THR A 99 -0.85 11.76 7.54
C THR A 99 -0.37 10.98 6.32
N VAL A 100 -1.30 10.52 5.49
CA VAL A 100 -1.01 9.89 4.21
C VAL A 100 -1.78 10.61 3.10
N ASN A 101 -1.04 11.09 2.11
CA ASN A 101 -1.60 11.67 0.90
C ASN A 101 -1.18 10.83 -0.32
N GLY A 102 -2.01 10.84 -1.36
CA GLY A 102 -1.75 10.16 -2.62
C GLY A 102 -1.98 11.07 -3.81
N GLU A 103 -0.98 11.22 -4.66
CA GLU A 103 -1.05 12.05 -5.86
C GLU A 103 -1.44 11.22 -7.09
N LEU A 104 -2.43 11.70 -7.84
CA LEU A 104 -2.96 11.03 -9.02
C LEU A 104 -2.17 11.36 -10.29
N ILE A 105 -2.02 10.37 -11.17
CA ILE A 105 -1.56 10.50 -12.55
C ILE A 105 -2.63 10.01 -13.51
N GLY A 106 -2.78 10.69 -14.65
CA GLY A 106 -3.70 10.29 -15.71
C GLY A 106 -3.14 9.23 -16.65
N ALA A 107 -4.03 8.38 -17.15
CA ALA A 107 -3.79 7.51 -18.29
C ALA A 107 -4.97 7.58 -19.27
N PRO A 108 -4.72 7.50 -20.59
CA PRO A 108 -5.79 7.32 -21.57
C PRO A 108 -6.71 6.17 -21.19
N ALA A 109 -7.99 6.27 -21.56
CA ALA A 109 -8.88 5.13 -21.44
C ALA A 109 -8.45 4.01 -22.41
N PRO A 110 -8.61 2.73 -22.05
CA PRO A 110 -8.48 1.66 -23.02
C PRO A 110 -9.52 1.81 -24.14
N PRO A 111 -9.26 1.27 -25.34
CA PRO A 111 -10.27 1.19 -26.40
C PRO A 111 -11.55 0.58 -25.84
N SER A 112 -12.71 1.12 -26.24
CA SER A 112 -14.06 0.76 -25.76
C SER A 112 -14.34 0.93 -24.25
N GLY A 113 -13.46 1.62 -23.51
CA GLY A 113 -13.71 1.95 -22.12
C GLY A 113 -14.84 2.98 -21.92
N HIS A 114 -15.66 2.80 -20.88
CA HIS A 114 -16.74 3.73 -20.54
C HIS A 114 -16.25 5.07 -19.94
N LYS A 115 -15.03 5.10 -19.37
CA LYS A 115 -14.43 6.33 -18.83
C LYS A 115 -13.63 7.05 -19.91
N LYS A 116 -13.62 8.39 -19.88
CA LYS A 116 -12.80 9.24 -20.77
C LYS A 116 -11.31 9.20 -20.42
N GLN A 117 -11.00 9.05 -19.13
CA GLN A 117 -9.64 8.97 -18.59
C GLN A 117 -9.64 8.06 -17.36
N ARG A 118 -8.52 7.39 -17.09
CA ARG A 118 -8.24 6.71 -15.82
C ARG A 118 -7.21 7.49 -15.03
N THR A 119 -7.29 7.40 -13.72
CA THR A 119 -6.30 7.94 -12.80
C THR A 119 -5.70 6.83 -11.95
N TYR A 120 -4.47 6.99 -11.51
CA TYR A 120 -3.82 6.05 -10.60
C TYR A 120 -2.93 6.82 -9.64
N PHE A 121 -2.61 6.27 -8.47
CA PHE A 121 -1.62 6.91 -7.59
C PHE A 121 -0.21 6.75 -8.15
N ARG A 122 0.47 7.87 -8.45
CA ARG A 122 1.89 7.87 -8.83
C ARG A 122 2.84 8.03 -7.65
N THR A 123 2.37 8.73 -6.62
CA THR A 123 3.15 9.07 -5.44
C THR A 123 2.28 8.88 -4.22
N ILE A 124 2.79 8.16 -3.22
CA ILE A 124 2.22 8.14 -1.86
C ILE A 124 3.20 8.88 -0.96
N THR A 125 2.71 9.88 -0.23
CA THR A 125 3.49 10.59 0.77
C THR A 125 2.98 10.27 2.16
N ILE A 126 3.91 10.00 3.08
CA ILE A 126 3.59 9.69 4.47
C ILE A 126 4.34 10.67 5.36
N LEU A 127 3.60 11.38 6.20
CA LEU A 127 4.13 12.30 7.19
C LEU A 127 4.01 11.66 8.55
N VAL A 128 5.09 11.71 9.31
CA VAL A 128 5.16 11.23 10.69
C VAL A 128 5.72 12.36 11.54
N ASN A 129 4.86 13.04 12.29
CA ASN A 129 5.22 14.20 13.12
C ASN A 129 5.66 13.83 14.53
N LYS A 130 5.43 12.58 14.98
CA LYS A 130 5.77 12.09 16.31
C LYS A 130 6.64 10.81 16.24
N PRO A 131 7.71 10.68 17.04
CA PRO A 131 8.22 11.67 18.00
C PRO A 131 8.98 12.84 17.35
N LYS A 132 9.41 12.69 16.10
CA LYS A 132 10.05 13.76 15.31
C LYS A 132 9.54 13.72 13.88
N ARG A 133 9.46 14.90 13.26
CA ARG A 133 9.01 15.06 11.88
C ARG A 133 9.90 14.28 10.91
N SER A 134 9.27 13.39 10.16
CA SER A 134 9.84 12.65 9.04
C SER A 134 8.83 12.57 7.91
N TYR A 135 9.32 12.50 6.68
CA TYR A 135 8.51 12.37 5.48
C TYR A 135 9.02 11.22 4.64
N LEU A 136 8.08 10.47 4.07
CA LEU A 136 8.35 9.50 3.04
C LEU A 136 7.68 9.97 1.76
N GLU A 137 8.42 9.93 0.65
CA GLU A 137 7.86 10.05 -0.71
C GLU A 137 8.12 8.72 -1.43
N ILE A 138 7.05 8.00 -1.73
CA ILE A 138 7.10 6.68 -2.34
C ILE A 138 6.57 6.78 -3.76
N THR A 139 7.38 6.32 -4.71
CA THR A 139 7.04 6.20 -6.14
C THR A 139 7.28 4.76 -6.57
N PRO A 140 6.83 4.33 -7.77
CA PRO A 140 7.13 2.98 -8.26
C PRO A 140 8.62 2.64 -8.36
N ASN A 141 9.51 3.66 -8.41
CA ASN A 141 10.93 3.47 -8.66
C ASN A 141 11.81 3.68 -7.43
N ARG A 142 11.37 4.48 -6.45
CA ARG A 142 12.16 4.85 -5.27
C ARG A 142 11.29 5.20 -4.08
N VAL A 143 11.90 5.09 -2.90
CA VAL A 143 11.44 5.70 -1.65
C VAL A 143 12.46 6.76 -1.23
N ILE A 144 12.00 8.00 -1.02
CA ILE A 144 12.78 9.03 -0.33
C ILE A 144 12.33 9.05 1.11
N TRP A 145 13.28 8.95 2.04
CA TRP A 145 13.07 9.21 3.46
C TRP A 145 13.81 10.48 3.83
N ASP A 146 13.08 11.45 4.39
CA ASP A 146 13.65 12.66 4.99
C ASP A 146 13.21 12.80 6.46
N GLY A 147 14.12 12.62 7.40
CA GLY A 147 13.80 12.64 8.85
C GLY A 147 15.00 12.98 9.73
N GLY A 148 15.95 13.75 9.17
CA GLY A 148 17.29 14.00 9.69
C GLY A 148 18.27 14.00 8.52
N ASP A 149 18.85 12.84 8.22
CA ASP A 149 19.56 12.61 6.96
C ASP A 149 18.59 12.14 5.89
N ARG A 150 18.85 12.54 4.64
CA ARG A 150 18.05 12.13 3.49
C ARG A 150 18.56 10.80 2.94
N LEU A 151 17.68 9.80 2.89
CA LEU A 151 17.95 8.50 2.29
C LEU A 151 17.11 8.32 1.02
N VAL A 152 17.70 7.65 0.02
CA VAL A 152 17.01 7.26 -1.22
C VAL A 152 17.17 5.76 -1.41
N LEU A 153 16.07 5.03 -1.31
CA LEU A 153 16.03 3.58 -1.46
C LEU A 153 15.44 3.23 -2.83
N PRO A 154 16.15 2.49 -3.69
CA PRO A 154 15.59 2.08 -4.96
C PRO A 154 14.56 0.94 -4.78
N CYS A 155 13.42 1.01 -5.47
CA CYS A 155 12.36 0.00 -5.35
C CYS A 155 12.69 -1.33 -6.04
N ASN A 156 13.77 -1.39 -6.83
CA ASN A 156 14.19 -2.61 -7.53
C ASN A 156 15.15 -3.49 -6.71
N GLN A 157 15.48 -3.10 -5.47
CA GLN A 157 16.32 -3.85 -4.56
C GLN A 157 15.62 -4.00 -3.21
N SER A 158 15.69 -5.19 -2.61
CA SER A 158 15.12 -5.40 -1.29
C SER A 158 16.04 -4.81 -0.23
N THR A 159 15.51 -3.95 0.62
CA THR A 159 16.24 -3.28 1.68
C THR A 159 15.31 -2.95 2.83
N ALA A 160 15.85 -2.87 4.05
CA ALA A 160 15.10 -2.43 5.22
C ALA A 160 15.94 -1.41 5.98
N VAL A 161 15.32 -0.30 6.36
CA VAL A 161 15.91 0.76 7.17
C VAL A 161 14.93 1.16 8.27
N GLY A 162 15.45 1.51 9.44
CA GLY A 162 14.63 1.89 10.57
C GLY A 162 15.34 2.90 11.45
N SER A 163 14.57 3.87 11.96
CA SER A 163 15.06 4.87 12.89
C SER A 163 13.92 5.46 13.69
N ARG A 164 14.10 5.61 15.01
CA ARG A 164 13.20 6.35 15.91
C ARG A 164 11.72 5.94 15.80
N GLY A 165 11.46 4.63 15.68
CA GLY A 165 10.11 4.09 15.58
C GLY A 165 9.45 4.28 14.22
N LEU A 166 10.18 4.72 13.19
CA LEU A 166 9.78 4.57 11.80
C LEU A 166 10.62 3.45 11.18
N GLU A 167 9.99 2.55 10.44
CA GLU A 167 10.66 1.47 9.71
C GLU A 167 10.11 1.42 8.29
N VAL A 168 11.01 1.25 7.32
CA VAL A 168 10.68 1.13 5.90
C VAL A 168 11.38 -0.10 5.36
N SER A 169 10.59 -1.04 4.85
CA SER A 169 11.08 -2.23 4.17
C SER A 169 10.61 -2.24 2.72
N VAL A 170 11.55 -2.19 1.79
CA VAL A 170 11.31 -2.34 0.36
C VAL A 170 11.48 -3.82 0.00
N SER A 171 10.46 -4.39 -0.63
CA SER A 171 10.55 -5.67 -1.32
C SER A 171 10.66 -5.41 -2.82
N ALA A 172 11.79 -5.82 -3.42
CA ALA A 172 12.14 -5.50 -4.80
C ALA A 172 10.97 -5.71 -5.77
N ASN A 173 10.60 -4.65 -6.48
CA ASN A 173 9.58 -4.61 -7.53
C ASN A 173 8.18 -5.07 -7.09
N ALA A 174 7.91 -5.14 -5.79
CA ALA A 174 6.67 -5.70 -5.26
C ALA A 174 5.92 -4.71 -4.36
N ASN A 175 6.52 -4.31 -3.23
CA ASN A 175 5.88 -3.41 -2.29
C ASN A 175 6.89 -2.68 -1.39
N VAL A 176 6.40 -1.64 -0.74
CA VAL A 176 7.06 -0.96 0.37
C VAL A 176 6.17 -1.12 1.60
N THR A 177 6.72 -1.64 2.69
CA THR A 177 6.06 -1.67 4.00
C THR A 177 6.60 -0.54 4.85
N VAL A 178 5.70 0.25 5.44
CA VAL A 178 6.04 1.34 6.36
C VAL A 178 5.39 1.05 7.69
N THR A 179 6.19 0.98 8.76
CA THR A 179 5.71 0.75 10.13
C THR A 179 6.05 1.97 10.99
N VAL A 180 5.05 2.47 11.71
CA VAL A 180 5.18 3.60 12.65
C VAL A 180 4.84 3.11 14.06
N ARG A 181 5.83 3.20 14.95
CA ARG A 181 5.82 2.80 16.37
C ARG A 181 5.29 1.39 16.60
N SER A 182 5.47 0.49 15.63
CA SER A 182 4.98 -0.90 15.63
C SER A 182 3.46 -1.09 15.68
N THR A 183 2.69 -0.03 15.89
CA THR A 183 1.22 -0.05 16.05
C THR A 183 0.47 0.42 14.81
N ILE A 184 1.17 1.08 13.87
CA ILE A 184 0.59 1.51 12.60
C ILE A 184 1.45 0.91 11.50
N ALA A 185 0.83 0.28 10.50
CA ALA A 185 1.55 -0.27 9.38
C ALA A 185 0.77 -0.07 8.07
N PHE A 186 1.51 0.28 7.03
CA PHE A 186 1.01 0.49 5.67
C PHE A 186 1.78 -0.38 4.70
N VAL A 187 1.08 -0.91 3.69
CA VAL A 187 1.68 -1.59 2.54
C VAL A 187 1.37 -0.78 1.30
N ILE A 188 2.41 -0.31 0.63
CA ILE A 188 2.34 0.40 -0.64
C ILE A 188 2.72 -0.59 -1.72
N LEU A 189 1.72 -1.10 -2.44
CA LEU A 189 1.90 -2.07 -3.51
C LEU A 189 2.41 -1.37 -4.77
N ILE A 190 3.38 -1.96 -5.47
CA ILE A 190 3.98 -1.39 -6.67
C ILE A 190 3.49 -2.16 -7.89
N HIS A 191 2.78 -1.48 -8.78
CA HIS A 191 2.33 -2.04 -10.06
C HIS A 191 3.29 -1.63 -11.17
N LEU A 192 4.02 -2.60 -11.74
CA LEU A 192 5.00 -2.39 -12.80
C LEU A 192 4.59 -3.08 -14.12
N TYR A 193 4.61 -2.32 -15.20
CA TYR A 193 4.37 -2.79 -16.56
C TYR A 193 5.68 -2.82 -17.34
N LYS A 194 6.07 -4.00 -17.84
CA LYS A 194 7.30 -4.17 -18.66
C LYS A 194 7.17 -3.57 -20.06
N LYS A 195 5.98 -3.69 -20.66
CA LYS A 195 5.64 -3.21 -22.00
C LYS A 195 4.25 -2.56 -21.94
N PRO A 196 4.14 -1.36 -21.34
CA PRO A 196 2.84 -0.75 -21.10
C PRO A 196 2.17 -0.36 -22.42
N ALA A 197 0.89 -0.71 -22.57
CA ALA A 197 0.00 -0.08 -23.53
C ALA A 197 -0.18 1.42 -23.19
N PRO A 198 -0.66 2.27 -24.12
CA PRO A 198 -0.80 3.71 -23.87
C PRO A 198 -1.62 4.06 -22.63
N TYR A 199 -2.62 3.24 -22.29
CA TYR A 199 -3.52 3.36 -21.14
C TYR A 199 -2.99 2.73 -19.84
N GLN A 200 -1.79 2.15 -19.87
CA GLN A 200 -1.12 1.57 -18.70
C GLN A 200 -0.07 2.54 -18.16
N ARG A 201 -0.02 2.67 -16.84
CA ARG A 201 0.94 3.47 -16.09
C ARG A 201 1.39 2.67 -14.90
N ASN A 202 2.70 2.67 -14.62
CA ASN A 202 3.17 2.19 -13.32
C ASN A 202 2.52 3.05 -12.25
N HIS A 203 2.02 2.41 -11.21
CA HIS A 203 1.24 3.07 -10.17
C HIS A 203 1.38 2.33 -8.85
N LEU A 204 0.77 2.91 -7.83
CA LEU A 204 0.80 2.44 -6.47
C LEU A 204 -0.61 2.08 -6.00
N GLY A 205 -0.70 1.01 -5.21
CA GLY A 205 -1.84 0.75 -4.32
C GLY A 205 -1.44 1.08 -2.89
N PHE A 206 -2.37 1.51 -2.06
CA PHE A 206 -2.15 1.82 -0.65
C PHE A 206 -3.08 0.97 0.23
N TYR A 207 -2.51 0.27 1.20
CA TYR A 207 -3.22 -0.66 2.08
C TYR A 207 -2.87 -0.36 3.53
N ILE A 208 -3.88 -0.32 4.39
CA ILE A 208 -3.68 -0.19 5.84
C ILE A 208 -3.58 -1.60 6.41
N SER A 209 -2.38 -2.01 6.84
CA SER A 209 -2.15 -3.35 7.38
C SER A 209 -2.32 -3.42 8.89
N ASN A 210 -1.97 -2.36 9.62
CA ASN A 210 -2.28 -2.21 11.05
C ASN A 210 -2.70 -0.76 11.33
N SER A 211 -3.84 -0.58 11.99
CA SER A 211 -4.39 0.72 12.36
C SER A 211 -4.50 0.94 13.87
N GLU A 212 -3.97 0.03 14.70
CA GLU A 212 -4.11 0.06 16.16
C GLU A 212 -3.60 1.36 16.79
N GLY A 213 -2.53 1.93 16.24
CA GLY A 213 -1.97 3.20 16.72
C GLY A 213 -2.61 4.47 16.16
N LEU A 214 -3.59 4.35 15.26
CA LEU A 214 -4.38 5.48 14.76
C LEU A 214 -5.51 5.80 15.73
N SER A 215 -5.81 7.08 15.91
CA SER A 215 -6.82 7.52 16.88
C SER A 215 -8.25 7.26 16.41
N GLY A 216 -9.21 7.39 17.33
CA GLY A 216 -10.65 7.37 17.00
C GLY A 216 -11.12 8.60 16.18
N ASN A 217 -10.29 9.64 16.10
CA ASN A 217 -10.51 10.85 15.30
C ASN A 217 -9.84 10.78 13.93
N CYS A 218 -9.15 9.68 13.62
CA CYS A 218 -8.51 9.48 12.32
C CYS A 218 -9.52 9.74 11.19
N HIS A 219 -9.11 10.56 10.22
CA HIS A 219 -9.94 11.00 9.11
C HIS A 219 -9.26 10.72 7.76
N GLY A 220 -9.83 11.22 6.67
CA GLY A 220 -9.38 10.99 5.29
C GLY A 220 -10.30 10.03 4.55
N LEU A 221 -10.03 9.79 3.27
CA LEU A 221 -10.87 8.94 2.42
C LEU A 221 -10.96 7.48 2.90
N LEU A 222 -9.94 6.99 3.61
CA LEU A 222 -9.95 5.69 4.28
C LEU A 222 -10.07 5.86 5.80
N GLY A 223 -9.29 6.80 6.36
CA GLY A 223 -9.16 6.94 7.81
C GLY A 223 -10.47 7.19 8.55
N GLN A 224 -11.41 7.92 7.92
CA GLN A 224 -12.69 8.28 8.53
C GLN A 224 -13.61 7.10 8.88
N PHE A 225 -13.34 5.93 8.30
CA PHE A 225 -14.09 4.70 8.56
C PHE A 225 -13.39 3.79 9.56
N LEU A 226 -12.13 4.07 9.89
CA LEU A 226 -11.39 3.31 10.90
C LEU A 226 -12.10 3.49 12.25
N ASN A 227 -12.24 2.39 12.98
CA ASN A 227 -12.92 2.34 14.28
C ASN A 227 -14.41 2.72 14.25
N LYS A 228 -15.06 2.65 13.08
CA LYS A 228 -16.51 2.81 12.95
C LYS A 228 -17.15 1.46 12.70
N ASP A 229 -18.44 1.39 12.95
CA ASP A 229 -19.26 0.24 12.57
C ASP A 229 -20.21 0.61 11.45
N ALA A 230 -20.64 -0.41 10.72
CA ALA A 230 -21.55 -0.29 9.60
C ALA A 230 -22.64 -1.36 9.72
N SER A 231 -23.82 -1.06 9.20
CA SER A 231 -24.93 -2.01 9.15
C SER A 231 -25.69 -1.87 7.84
N LEU A 232 -26.43 -2.93 7.49
CA LEU A 232 -27.36 -2.91 6.37
C LEU A 232 -28.78 -2.80 6.90
N THR A 233 -29.64 -2.16 6.11
CA THR A 233 -31.04 -1.93 6.50
C THR A 233 -31.90 -3.19 6.33
N GLU A 234 -31.42 -4.13 5.50
CA GLU A 234 -31.95 -5.51 5.39
C GLU A 234 -30.80 -6.47 5.75
N GLU A 235 -31.07 -7.47 6.59
CA GLU A 235 -30.12 -8.57 6.78
C GLU A 235 -29.95 -9.28 5.43
N PRO A 236 -28.71 -9.44 4.92
CA PRO A 236 -28.51 -10.10 3.66
C PRO A 236 -28.81 -11.59 3.85
N THR A 237 -30.01 -12.01 3.48
CA THR A 237 -30.22 -13.41 3.10
C THR A 237 -29.19 -13.75 2.04
N HIS A 238 -28.23 -14.61 2.39
CA HIS A 238 -27.28 -15.20 1.44
C HIS A 238 -28.01 -15.70 0.18
N PRO A 239 -27.37 -15.68 -1.01
CA PRO A 239 -28.09 -15.44 -2.24
C PRO A 239 -28.88 -16.67 -2.69
N ALA A 240 -30.19 -16.65 -2.45
CA ALA A 240 -31.10 -17.04 -3.51
C ALA A 240 -31.18 -15.83 -4.44
N PHE A 241 -30.55 -15.95 -5.61
CA PHE A 241 -30.63 -15.01 -6.74
C PHE A 241 -31.94 -14.20 -6.73
N PRO A 242 -31.90 -12.85 -6.69
CA PRO A 242 -33.12 -12.07 -6.81
C PRO A 242 -33.77 -12.42 -8.15
N LYS A 243 -35.00 -12.95 -8.11
CA LYS A 243 -35.82 -13.12 -9.31
C LYS A 243 -36.02 -11.73 -9.92
N ALA A 244 -35.92 -11.65 -11.25
CA ALA A 244 -36.12 -10.39 -11.97
C ALA A 244 -37.50 -9.80 -11.63
N GLY A 245 -37.53 -8.65 -10.95
CA GLY A 245 -38.76 -7.90 -10.67
C GLY A 245 -38.86 -7.25 -9.29
N GLU A 246 -38.13 -7.75 -8.28
CA GLU A 246 -38.11 -7.19 -6.92
C GLU A 246 -36.69 -6.70 -6.60
N GLN A 247 -36.44 -5.40 -6.77
CA GLN A 247 -35.22 -4.77 -6.26
C GLN A 247 -35.57 -4.11 -4.93
N SER A 248 -35.46 -4.85 -3.82
CA SER A 248 -35.33 -4.16 -2.54
C SER A 248 -34.01 -3.39 -2.57
N GLU A 249 -34.08 -2.07 -2.40
CA GLU A 249 -32.88 -1.25 -2.33
C GLU A 249 -32.17 -1.52 -1.00
N THR A 250 -31.04 -2.22 -1.03
CA THR A 250 -30.20 -2.41 0.16
C THR A 250 -29.50 -1.09 0.51
N PHE A 251 -29.66 -0.62 1.74
CA PHE A 251 -28.99 0.58 2.23
C PHE A 251 -27.93 0.25 3.27
N LEU A 252 -26.74 0.84 3.10
CA LEU A 252 -25.67 0.87 4.08
C LEU A 252 -25.88 2.05 5.03
N LYS A 253 -25.78 1.79 6.34
CA LYS A 253 -25.73 2.80 7.39
C LYS A 253 -24.35 2.79 8.02
N VAL A 254 -23.68 3.95 8.02
CA VAL A 254 -22.34 4.10 8.60
C VAL A 254 -22.15 5.56 9.02
N LYS A 255 -21.68 5.82 10.24
CA LYS A 255 -21.42 7.18 10.74
C LYS A 255 -22.60 8.18 10.59
N GLY A 256 -23.84 7.70 10.72
CA GLY A 256 -25.02 8.54 10.52
C GLY A 256 -25.40 8.79 9.05
N HIS A 257 -24.61 8.32 8.10
CA HIS A 257 -24.95 8.31 6.68
C HIS A 257 -25.80 7.09 6.32
N GLN A 258 -26.65 7.27 5.31
CA GLN A 258 -27.40 6.20 4.69
C GLN A 258 -27.28 6.29 3.17
N VAL A 259 -26.72 5.25 2.53
CA VAL A 259 -26.49 5.23 1.08
C VAL A 259 -26.97 3.93 0.44
N PRO A 260 -27.55 3.96 -0.76
CA PRO A 260 -27.93 2.76 -1.49
C PRO A 260 -26.65 2.03 -1.94
N VAL A 261 -26.64 0.72 -1.74
CA VAL A 261 -25.51 -0.14 -2.08
C VAL A 261 -25.96 -1.35 -2.89
N VAL A 262 -25.05 -1.87 -3.70
CA VAL A 262 -25.26 -3.13 -4.43
C VAL A 262 -24.12 -4.09 -4.18
N TRP A 263 -24.42 -5.37 -4.01
CA TRP A 263 -23.39 -6.38 -3.85
C TRP A 263 -22.52 -6.46 -5.10
N LYS A 264 -21.20 -6.50 -4.90
CA LYS A 264 -20.21 -6.73 -5.95
C LYS A 264 -19.08 -7.60 -5.44
N GLN A 265 -18.45 -8.30 -6.38
CA GLN A 265 -17.21 -9.00 -6.15
C GLN A 265 -16.07 -8.28 -6.84
N ARG A 266 -14.94 -8.10 -6.13
CA ARG A 266 -13.74 -7.42 -6.64
C ARG A 266 -12.50 -8.24 -6.34
N LYS A 267 -11.44 -8.02 -7.12
CA LYS A 267 -10.11 -8.53 -6.80
C LYS A 267 -9.22 -7.36 -6.37
N ILE A 268 -8.50 -7.54 -5.27
CA ILE A 268 -7.53 -6.58 -4.73
C ILE A 268 -6.15 -7.23 -4.69
N TYR A 269 -5.14 -6.47 -4.27
CA TYR A 269 -3.78 -6.96 -4.05
C TYR A 269 -3.21 -7.70 -5.26
N ASN A 270 -3.14 -7.00 -6.40
CA ASN A 270 -2.69 -7.54 -7.69
C ASN A 270 -3.49 -8.77 -8.18
N GLY A 271 -4.75 -8.90 -7.76
CA GLY A 271 -5.63 -9.99 -8.17
C GLY A 271 -5.53 -11.25 -7.31
N GLU A 272 -4.69 -11.24 -6.28
CA GLU A 272 -4.44 -12.38 -5.40
C GLU A 272 -5.56 -12.61 -4.38
N GLU A 273 -6.30 -11.56 -4.03
CA GLU A 273 -7.39 -11.63 -3.05
C GLU A 273 -8.72 -11.23 -3.68
N GLN A 274 -9.73 -12.06 -3.47
CA GLN A 274 -11.11 -11.80 -3.85
C GLN A 274 -11.88 -11.26 -2.64
N VAL A 275 -12.58 -10.15 -2.84
CA VAL A 275 -13.35 -9.47 -1.81
C VAL A 275 -14.78 -9.26 -2.30
N ASP A 276 -15.73 -9.76 -1.52
CA ASP A 276 -17.14 -9.43 -1.66
C ASP A 276 -17.41 -8.13 -0.90
N CYS A 277 -18.01 -7.15 -1.58
CA CYS A 277 -18.23 -5.81 -1.02
C CYS A 277 -19.58 -5.22 -1.42
N TRP A 278 -20.12 -4.41 -0.53
CA TRP A 278 -21.26 -3.55 -0.81
C TRP A 278 -20.79 -2.28 -1.51
N PHE A 279 -21.13 -2.15 -2.79
CA PHE A 279 -20.69 -1.05 -3.63
C PHE A 279 -21.61 0.15 -3.49
N ALA A 280 -21.09 1.24 -2.90
CA ALA A 280 -21.76 2.54 -2.91
C ALA A 280 -21.51 3.24 -4.26
N ARG A 281 -22.61 3.63 -4.92
CA ARG A 281 -22.57 4.32 -6.22
C ARG A 281 -22.25 5.81 -6.04
N ASN A 282 -22.13 6.54 -7.15
CA ASN A 282 -22.01 8.01 -7.20
C ASN A 282 -20.78 8.58 -6.48
N SER A 283 -19.62 7.95 -6.70
CA SER A 283 -18.32 8.46 -6.27
C SER A 283 -18.22 8.82 -4.79
N ALA A 284 -18.79 7.96 -3.94
CA ALA A 284 -18.86 8.09 -2.48
C ALA A 284 -19.68 9.28 -1.96
N ALA A 285 -20.47 9.95 -2.81
CA ALA A 285 -21.38 11.00 -2.38
C ALA A 285 -22.31 10.50 -1.26
N LYS A 286 -22.43 11.28 -0.18
CA LYS A 286 -23.16 10.95 1.05
C LYS A 286 -22.64 9.76 1.85
N LEU A 287 -21.60 9.05 1.39
CA LEU A 287 -20.93 8.00 2.17
C LEU A 287 -19.83 8.60 3.07
N ILE A 288 -19.09 9.57 2.52
CA ILE A 288 -18.02 10.30 3.21
C ILE A 288 -18.56 11.58 3.85
N ASP A 289 -17.90 12.09 4.91
CA ASP A 289 -18.37 13.24 5.72
C ASP A 289 -18.41 14.60 4.98
N GLY A 290 -17.91 14.67 3.75
CA GLY A 290 -17.84 15.92 2.97
C GLY A 290 -17.94 15.66 1.47
N GLU A 291 -17.41 16.58 0.67
CA GLU A 291 -17.31 16.43 -0.79
C GLU A 291 -15.88 16.13 -1.21
N TYR A 292 -15.70 15.68 -2.45
CA TYR A 292 -14.40 15.39 -3.04
C TYR A 292 -13.33 16.45 -2.75
N LYS A 293 -13.68 17.73 -2.96
CA LYS A 293 -12.78 18.88 -2.82
C LYS A 293 -12.21 19.04 -1.41
N ASP A 294 -12.94 18.58 -0.40
CA ASP A 294 -12.55 18.73 1.01
C ASP A 294 -11.43 17.74 1.37
N TYR A 295 -11.23 16.69 0.56
CA TYR A 295 -10.14 15.72 0.68
C TYR A 295 -8.94 16.05 -0.20
N LEU A 296 -8.95 17.18 -0.91
CA LEU A 296 -7.79 17.65 -1.66
C LEU A 296 -6.76 18.28 -0.71
N ALA A 297 -5.54 17.82 -0.83
CA ALA A 297 -4.37 18.40 -0.19
C ALA A 297 -3.74 19.44 -1.12
N THR A 298 -3.26 20.54 -0.55
CA THR A 298 -2.67 21.64 -1.33
C THR A 298 -1.26 21.31 -1.85
N HIS A 299 -0.55 20.44 -1.15
CA HIS A 299 0.75 19.90 -1.55
C HIS A 299 0.95 18.49 -0.96
N PRO A 300 1.94 17.70 -1.45
CA PRO A 300 2.09 16.30 -1.02
C PRO A 300 2.35 16.12 0.48
N PHE A 301 2.92 17.14 1.13
CA PHE A 301 3.27 17.14 2.55
C PHE A 301 2.29 17.93 3.43
N ASP A 302 1.07 18.17 2.93
CA ASP A 302 0.04 18.91 3.64
C ASP A 302 -0.60 18.01 4.71
N SER A 303 -0.43 18.39 5.98
CA SER A 303 -1.04 17.75 7.14
C SER A 303 -2.24 18.51 7.72
N GLU A 304 -2.56 19.70 7.21
CA GLU A 304 -3.65 20.49 7.75
C GLU A 304 -5.01 19.85 7.42
N THR A 305 -5.88 19.76 8.43
CA THR A 305 -7.24 19.22 8.26
C THR A 305 -8.25 20.36 8.17
N SER A 306 -8.92 20.46 7.03
CA SER A 306 -10.10 21.33 6.89
C SER A 306 -11.33 20.78 7.62
N PHE A 307 -11.35 19.48 7.93
CA PHE A 307 -12.42 18.83 8.67
C PHE A 307 -12.21 18.97 10.18
N GLY A 308 -13.05 19.76 10.85
CA GLY A 308 -13.04 19.90 12.30
C GLY A 308 -12.69 21.29 12.84
N LEU A 309 -12.26 22.24 11.99
CA LEU A 309 -12.35 23.64 12.35
C LEU A 309 -13.75 24.13 12.00
N GLY A 310 -14.61 24.19 13.02
CA GLY A 310 -15.69 25.16 13.06
C GLY A 310 -15.11 26.57 12.99
N LEU A 311 -14.56 26.95 11.83
CA LEU A 311 -14.30 28.33 11.50
C LEU A 311 -15.67 28.92 11.18
N SER A 312 -16.28 29.43 12.25
CA SER A 312 -17.12 30.60 12.17
C SER A 312 -16.33 31.64 11.38
N ARG A 313 -16.53 31.68 10.05
CA ARG A 313 -16.29 32.89 9.28
C ARG A 313 -17.42 33.84 9.70
N GLY A 314 -17.27 34.39 10.90
CA GLY A 314 -18.03 35.54 11.33
C GLY A 314 -17.64 36.71 10.43
N LEU A 315 -18.67 37.21 9.75
CA LEU A 315 -18.87 38.56 9.22
C LEU A 315 -17.62 39.31 8.69
#